data_AF-A0A221UUN5-F1
#
_entry.id   AF-A0A221UUN5-F1
#
_cell.length_a   1.000
_cell.length_b   1.000
_cell.length_c   1.000
_cell.angle_alpha   90.00
_cell.angle_beta   90.00
_cell.angle_gamma   90.00
#
_symmetry.space_group_name_H-M   'P 1'
#
loop_
_entity.id
_entity.type
_entity.pdbx_description
1 polymer ?
#
loop_
_entity_poly.entity_id
_entity_poly.type
_entity_poly.pdbx_seq_one_letter_code
_entity_poly.pdbx_strand_id
1 'polypeptide(L)'
;MVEHLRQQYNAAFTNDKYRVFLEGIHSAYNHKPSFRIAETPIFIPKYLKQRLLEACNEVNAVICKPDFKELTKNSLQDVSRLVPGEDEHTTFLQMDFGICLDEKGKLIPQMVEVQGFPTLYFFQELMAKGYRDHFDIPTNYHHLNDISSVEYVEKLREIIVGDCSPENVILLEIEPHKQTTQIDFLGTAHHLGIKVVCISELITEGKNVFYTDQKGLKIQVRRIYNRVIFDELFKRDDLQRQFDFTKEYNVEWIGHPNWFFRISKFTMPLINSTYVPPCHFLHQLEKYPEDLENYVLKPLFSFAGSGVLINVTKQDLDAVQDRENYILQKKVAYAPVINTPTGPAKCEIRMLMIWEKGEKKARVVNNLVRISKGEMVGVRYNKDKDWVGASVGFFED
;
A
#
# COMPACT_ATOMS: atom_id res chain seq x y z
N MET A 1 -4.68 -16.17 15.64
CA MET A 1 -3.41 -15.48 15.96
C MET A 1 -2.69 -16.26 17.04
N VAL A 2 -1.47 -15.89 17.43
CA VAL A 2 -0.74 -16.57 18.50
C VAL A 2 -1.34 -16.21 19.86
N GLU A 3 -2.12 -17.14 20.43
CA GLU A 3 -2.97 -16.86 21.60
C GLU A 3 -2.17 -16.47 22.84
N HIS A 4 -1.15 -17.24 23.21
CA HIS A 4 -0.36 -16.97 24.42
C HIS A 4 0.35 -15.62 24.36
N LEU A 5 0.96 -15.25 23.23
CA LEU A 5 1.57 -13.91 23.04
C LEU A 5 0.53 -12.80 23.11
N ARG A 6 -0.67 -13.03 22.54
CA ARG A 6 -1.75 -12.05 22.59
C ARG A 6 -2.17 -11.78 24.04
N GLN A 7 -2.37 -12.84 24.83
CA GLN A 7 -2.71 -12.76 26.25
C GLN A 7 -1.61 -12.06 27.05
N GLN A 8 -0.35 -12.46 26.85
CA GLN A 8 0.80 -11.84 27.52
C GLN A 8 0.90 -10.34 27.24
N TYR A 9 0.80 -9.93 25.97
CA TYR A 9 0.86 -8.52 25.60
C TYR A 9 -0.31 -7.74 26.21
N ASN A 10 -1.53 -8.28 26.18
CA ASN A 10 -2.70 -7.60 26.75
C ASN A 10 -2.53 -7.40 28.27
N ALA A 11 -2.00 -8.39 28.98
CA ALA A 11 -1.72 -8.30 30.42
C ALA A 11 -0.59 -7.30 30.74
N ALA A 12 0.39 -7.16 29.85
CA ALA A 12 1.54 -6.26 30.02
C ALA A 12 1.31 -4.83 29.48
N PHE A 13 0.19 -4.59 28.81
CA PHE A 13 -0.15 -3.30 28.22
C PHE A 13 -0.52 -2.28 29.30
N THR A 14 0.01 -1.06 29.16
CA THR A 14 -0.40 0.10 29.96
C THR A 14 -0.56 1.32 29.06
N ASN A 15 -1.45 2.24 29.46
CA ASN A 15 -1.60 3.52 28.75
C ASN A 15 -0.30 4.33 28.73
N ASP A 16 0.55 4.21 29.76
CA ASP A 16 1.85 4.89 29.80
C ASP A 16 2.83 4.33 28.76
N LYS A 17 2.94 3.00 28.61
CA LYS A 17 3.75 2.40 27.54
C LYS A 17 3.30 2.88 26.16
N TYR A 18 1.98 2.91 25.94
CA TYR A 18 1.41 3.41 24.69
C TYR A 18 1.68 4.90 24.47
N ARG A 19 1.55 5.74 25.50
CA ARG A 19 1.86 7.17 25.42
C ARG A 19 3.32 7.41 25.03
N VAL A 20 4.26 6.73 25.71
CA VAL A 20 5.70 6.87 25.42
C VAL A 20 6.03 6.34 24.02
N PHE A 21 5.40 5.25 23.57
CA PHE A 21 5.50 4.77 22.20
C PHE A 21 5.07 5.81 21.16
N LEU A 22 3.91 6.45 21.36
CA LEU A 22 3.45 7.52 20.47
C LEU A 22 4.38 8.74 20.50
N GLU A 23 4.91 9.10 21.67
CA GLU A 23 5.90 10.17 21.83
C GLU A 23 7.20 9.86 21.09
N GLY A 24 7.68 8.61 21.14
CA GLY A 24 8.85 8.15 20.39
C GLY A 24 8.66 8.35 18.88
N ILE A 25 7.52 7.91 18.33
CA ILE A 25 7.18 8.11 16.91
C ILE A 25 7.11 9.60 16.56
N HIS A 26 6.47 10.41 17.41
CA HIS A 26 6.38 11.86 17.19
C HIS A 26 7.75 12.53 17.17
N SER A 27 8.61 12.21 18.14
CA SER A 27 9.93 12.81 18.30
C SER A 27 10.89 12.46 17.17
N ALA A 28 10.71 11.32 16.49
CA ALA A 28 11.59 10.87 15.42
C ALA A 28 11.75 11.93 14.31
N TYR A 29 10.65 12.60 13.96
CA TYR A 29 10.64 13.63 12.91
C TYR A 29 9.90 14.92 13.31
N ASN A 30 9.67 15.13 14.61
CA ASN A 30 8.87 16.25 15.14
C ASN A 30 7.52 16.42 14.40
N HIS A 31 6.87 15.29 14.11
CA HIS A 31 5.62 15.25 13.36
C HIS A 31 4.68 14.19 13.92
N LYS A 32 3.46 14.60 14.28
CA LYS A 32 2.42 13.70 14.79
C LYS A 32 1.56 13.21 13.62
N PRO A 33 1.52 11.90 13.31
CA PRO A 33 0.62 11.37 12.30
C PRO A 33 -0.83 11.76 12.56
N SER A 34 -1.55 12.10 11.50
CA SER A 34 -2.97 12.46 11.55
C SER A 34 -3.90 11.24 11.66
N PHE A 35 -3.37 10.04 11.41
CA PHE A 35 -4.07 8.78 11.58
C PHE A 35 -3.73 8.11 12.92
N ARG A 36 -4.64 7.25 13.38
CA ARG A 36 -4.44 6.47 14.62
C ARG A 36 -3.41 5.36 14.40
N ILE A 37 -2.46 5.26 15.32
CA ILE A 37 -1.56 4.11 15.45
C ILE A 37 -2.15 3.18 16.51
N ALA A 38 -2.29 1.91 16.19
CA ALA A 38 -2.90 0.94 17.09
C ALA A 38 -2.03 0.73 18.34
N GLU A 39 -2.69 0.41 19.44
CA GLU A 39 -2.11 0.07 20.74
C GLU A 39 -1.31 -1.22 20.71
N THR A 40 -1.41 -1.98 19.61
CA THR A 40 -0.85 -3.31 19.52
C THR A 40 -0.33 -3.65 18.13
N PRO A 41 0.81 -4.35 18.04
CA PRO A 41 1.16 -5.08 16.85
C PRO A 41 0.36 -6.38 16.77
N ILE A 42 0.55 -7.11 15.68
CA ILE A 42 -0.04 -8.45 15.51
C ILE A 42 1.05 -9.52 15.42
N PHE A 43 0.84 -10.66 16.07
CA PHE A 43 1.78 -11.79 16.06
C PHE A 43 1.32 -12.86 15.07
N ILE A 44 2.03 -12.97 13.95
CA ILE A 44 1.65 -13.80 12.81
C ILE A 44 2.35 -15.16 12.96
N PRO A 45 1.59 -16.25 13.19
CA PRO A 45 2.17 -17.57 13.34
C PRO A 45 2.81 -18.04 12.02
N LYS A 46 3.80 -18.93 12.12
CA LYS A 46 4.59 -19.42 10.99
C LYS A 46 3.74 -19.92 9.81
N TYR A 47 2.66 -20.64 10.09
CA TYR A 47 1.77 -21.15 9.03
C TYR A 47 1.03 -20.05 8.28
N LEU A 48 0.67 -18.94 8.95
CA LEU A 48 0.00 -17.81 8.30
C LEU A 48 1.01 -16.99 7.49
N LYS A 49 2.25 -16.83 8.00
CA LYS A 49 3.38 -16.27 7.22
C LYS A 49 3.55 -17.04 5.91
N GLN A 50 3.61 -18.37 5.96
CA GLN A 50 3.75 -19.22 4.77
C GLN A 50 2.60 -19.01 3.78
N ARG A 51 1.34 -19.01 4.23
CA ARG A 51 0.17 -18.75 3.38
C ARG A 51 0.21 -17.36 2.73
N LEU A 52 0.63 -16.32 3.46
CA LEU A 52 0.79 -14.97 2.91
C LEU A 52 1.88 -14.92 1.83
N LEU A 53 3.02 -15.56 2.07
CA LEU A 53 4.12 -15.63 1.10
C LEU A 53 3.74 -16.45 -0.13
N GLU A 54 3.02 -17.55 0.03
CA GLU A 54 2.47 -18.36 -1.06
C GLU A 54 1.49 -17.54 -1.91
N ALA A 55 0.53 -16.86 -1.27
CA ALA A 55 -0.39 -15.95 -1.95
C ALA A 55 0.36 -14.87 -2.77
N CYS A 56 1.37 -14.25 -2.17
CA CYS A 56 2.20 -13.27 -2.89
C CYS A 56 2.92 -13.88 -4.09
N ASN A 57 3.45 -15.09 -3.97
CA ASN A 57 4.13 -15.78 -5.08
C ASN A 57 3.16 -16.14 -6.22
N GLU A 58 1.95 -16.60 -5.91
CA GLU A 58 0.93 -16.92 -6.93
C GLU A 58 0.47 -15.68 -7.69
N VAL A 59 0.25 -14.57 -6.99
CA VAL A 59 -0.10 -13.28 -7.61
C VAL A 59 1.07 -12.76 -8.46
N ASN A 60 2.30 -12.82 -7.94
CA ASN A 60 3.49 -12.46 -8.70
C ASN A 60 3.66 -13.27 -9.98
N ALA A 61 3.28 -14.55 -9.97
CA ALA A 61 3.36 -15.39 -11.16
C ALA A 61 2.44 -14.92 -12.30
N VAL A 62 1.44 -14.07 -12.01
CA VAL A 62 0.63 -13.38 -13.02
C VAL A 62 1.25 -12.03 -13.40
N ILE A 63 1.63 -11.21 -12.41
CA ILE A 63 2.17 -9.85 -12.64
C ILE A 63 3.52 -9.88 -13.38
N CYS A 64 4.35 -10.88 -13.10
CA CYS A 64 5.68 -11.01 -13.70
C CYS A 64 5.68 -11.69 -15.08
N LYS A 65 4.50 -11.99 -15.66
CA LYS A 65 4.44 -12.57 -17.01
C LYS A 65 4.85 -11.55 -18.07
N PRO A 66 5.54 -11.98 -19.15
CA PRO A 66 5.93 -11.08 -20.24
C PRO A 66 4.75 -10.37 -20.92
N ASP A 67 3.57 -11.00 -20.97
CA ASP A 67 2.35 -10.46 -21.58
C ASP A 67 1.51 -9.61 -20.62
N PHE A 68 1.96 -9.38 -19.38
CA PHE A 68 1.19 -8.63 -18.38
C PHE A 68 0.83 -7.21 -18.85
N LYS A 69 1.74 -6.53 -19.56
CA LYS A 69 1.46 -5.20 -20.13
C LYS A 69 0.35 -5.22 -21.20
N GLU A 70 0.26 -6.31 -21.96
CA GLU A 70 -0.79 -6.50 -22.97
C GLU A 70 -2.12 -6.81 -22.29
N LEU A 71 -2.13 -7.71 -21.31
CA LEU A 71 -3.32 -8.04 -20.51
C LEU A 71 -3.90 -6.83 -19.80
N THR A 72 -3.04 -5.87 -19.40
CA THR A 72 -3.43 -4.65 -18.69
C THR A 72 -3.48 -3.41 -19.56
N LYS A 73 -3.34 -3.50 -20.89
CA LYS A 73 -3.34 -2.31 -21.76
C LYS A 73 -4.59 -1.44 -21.60
N ASN A 74 -5.73 -2.07 -21.31
CA ASN A 74 -7.00 -1.37 -21.15
C ASN A 74 -7.08 -0.54 -19.86
N SER A 75 -6.19 -0.78 -18.88
CA SER A 75 -6.12 0.07 -17.68
C SER A 75 -5.50 1.45 -17.94
N LEU A 76 -4.93 1.69 -19.13
CA LEU A 76 -4.26 2.93 -19.54
C LEU A 76 -4.91 3.61 -20.75
N GLN A 77 -6.19 3.34 -21.02
CA GLN A 77 -6.87 3.89 -22.21
C GLN A 77 -7.09 5.41 -22.15
N ASP A 78 -7.17 5.98 -20.95
CA ASP A 78 -7.30 7.42 -20.78
C ASP A 78 -5.96 8.10 -21.04
N VAL A 79 -5.82 8.70 -22.23
CA VAL A 79 -4.60 9.40 -22.67
C VAL A 79 -4.19 10.54 -21.73
N SER A 80 -5.12 11.11 -20.96
CA SER A 80 -4.80 12.16 -19.97
C SER A 80 -4.02 11.61 -18.76
N ARG A 81 -3.94 10.29 -18.62
CA ARG A 81 -3.25 9.57 -17.53
C ARG A 81 -1.94 8.93 -17.98
N LEU A 82 -1.66 8.93 -19.28
CA LEU A 82 -0.54 8.20 -19.84
C LEU A 82 0.77 8.95 -19.59
N VAL A 83 1.69 8.33 -18.87
CA VAL A 83 3.05 8.83 -18.68
C VAL A 83 3.99 8.18 -19.71
N PRO A 84 4.73 8.96 -20.52
CA PRO A 84 5.70 8.43 -21.48
C PRO A 84 6.89 7.74 -20.81
N GLY A 85 7.51 6.78 -21.51
CA GLY A 85 8.74 6.14 -21.05
C GLY A 85 8.55 5.07 -19.97
N GLU A 86 7.45 4.32 -20.03
CA GLU A 86 7.12 3.28 -19.06
C GLU A 86 8.21 2.19 -18.92
N ASP A 87 8.68 1.97 -17.70
CA ASP A 87 9.62 0.91 -17.34
C ASP A 87 9.12 -0.49 -17.70
N GLU A 88 10.04 -1.45 -17.91
CA GLU A 88 9.70 -2.84 -18.23
C GLU A 88 8.82 -3.52 -17.18
N HIS A 89 9.07 -3.23 -15.89
CA HIS A 89 8.29 -3.74 -14.77
C HIS A 89 8.14 -2.69 -13.65
N THR A 90 7.16 -2.87 -12.76
CA THR A 90 7.07 -2.02 -11.55
C THR A 90 8.26 -2.25 -10.64
N THR A 91 8.68 -1.23 -9.89
CA THR A 91 9.65 -1.36 -8.79
C THR A 91 8.97 -1.77 -7.48
N PHE A 92 7.77 -1.24 -7.24
CA PHE A 92 7.06 -1.40 -5.98
C PHE A 92 5.72 -2.09 -6.20
N LEU A 93 5.40 -3.00 -5.30
CA LEU A 93 4.19 -3.80 -5.35
C LEU A 93 3.67 -4.00 -3.93
N GLN A 94 2.37 -3.85 -3.75
CA GLN A 94 1.70 -4.09 -2.49
C GLN A 94 0.49 -4.98 -2.70
N MET A 95 0.28 -5.90 -1.76
CA MET A 95 -0.87 -6.81 -1.76
C MET A 95 -1.56 -6.77 -0.41
N ASP A 96 -2.84 -6.44 -0.41
CA ASP A 96 -3.65 -6.34 0.79
C ASP A 96 -4.43 -7.63 1.02
N PHE A 97 -4.26 -8.25 2.17
CA PHE A 97 -4.95 -9.48 2.54
C PHE A 97 -5.80 -9.29 3.79
N GLY A 98 -7.10 -9.53 3.66
CA GLY A 98 -7.97 -9.73 4.81
C GLY A 98 -7.75 -11.11 5.43
N ILE A 99 -7.65 -11.18 6.75
CA ILE A 99 -7.45 -12.46 7.44
C ILE A 99 -8.80 -13.09 7.76
N CYS A 100 -9.04 -14.26 7.18
CA CYS A 100 -10.32 -14.99 7.23
C CYS A 100 -10.14 -16.38 7.86
N LEU A 101 -11.23 -17.13 7.95
CA LEU A 101 -11.21 -18.55 8.28
C LEU A 101 -11.55 -19.37 7.04
N ASP A 102 -10.77 -20.42 6.77
CA ASP A 102 -11.14 -21.45 5.80
C ASP A 102 -12.24 -22.37 6.35
N GLU A 103 -12.74 -23.28 5.53
CA GLU A 103 -13.79 -24.25 5.89
C GLU A 103 -13.43 -25.13 7.10
N LYS A 104 -12.13 -25.24 7.44
CA LYS A 104 -11.62 -25.99 8.59
C LYS A 104 -11.36 -25.10 9.81
N GLY A 105 -11.76 -23.83 9.77
CA GLY A 105 -11.55 -22.86 10.84
C GLY A 105 -10.09 -22.42 11.00
N LYS A 106 -9.22 -22.60 9.98
CA LYS A 106 -7.82 -22.12 10.02
C LYS A 106 -7.69 -20.77 9.33
N LEU A 107 -6.73 -19.96 9.78
CA LEU A 107 -6.50 -18.63 9.20
C LEU A 107 -6.05 -18.70 7.75
N ILE A 108 -6.79 -18.05 6.85
CA ILE A 108 -6.45 -17.94 5.43
C ILE A 108 -6.43 -16.46 5.01
N PRO A 109 -5.37 -15.99 4.34
CA PRO A 109 -5.38 -14.66 3.75
C PRO A 109 -6.28 -14.66 2.51
N GLN A 110 -7.05 -13.60 2.33
CA GLN A 110 -7.87 -13.37 1.15
C GLN A 110 -7.58 -11.99 0.60
N MET A 111 -7.18 -11.92 -0.67
CA MET A 111 -6.74 -10.69 -1.30
C MET A 111 -7.92 -9.72 -1.46
N VAL A 112 -7.68 -8.50 -1.02
CA VAL A 112 -8.62 -7.39 -1.03
C VAL A 112 -8.29 -6.46 -2.19
N GLU A 113 -7.00 -6.20 -2.36
CA GLU A 113 -6.48 -5.27 -3.35
C GLU A 113 -5.00 -5.57 -3.68
N VAL A 114 -4.59 -5.24 -4.90
CA VAL A 114 -3.19 -5.26 -5.36
C VAL A 114 -2.88 -3.89 -5.97
N GLN A 115 -1.72 -3.32 -5.64
CA GLN A 115 -1.34 -1.95 -6.00
C GLN A 115 0.13 -1.84 -6.40
N GLY A 116 0.41 -1.06 -7.44
CA GLY A 116 1.76 -0.68 -7.85
C GLY A 116 2.18 0.71 -7.36
N PHE A 117 2.05 1.01 -6.05
CA PHE A 117 2.22 2.37 -5.53
C PHE A 117 2.98 2.47 -4.20
N PRO A 118 4.15 3.13 -4.17
CA PRO A 118 5.07 2.97 -3.05
C PRO A 118 4.74 3.82 -1.82
N THR A 119 4.09 3.23 -0.83
CA THR A 119 3.73 3.96 0.41
C THR A 119 4.21 3.29 1.67
N LEU A 120 4.65 4.09 2.65
CA LEU A 120 4.86 3.71 4.06
C LEU A 120 6.06 2.80 4.32
N TYR A 121 7.01 2.68 3.39
CA TYR A 121 8.19 1.82 3.54
C TYR A 121 9.08 2.25 4.72
N PHE A 122 9.30 3.54 4.95
CA PHE A 122 10.14 4.04 6.05
C PHE A 122 9.35 4.18 7.35
N PHE A 123 8.07 4.56 7.26
CA PHE A 123 7.22 4.65 8.45
C PHE A 123 7.00 3.28 9.12
N GLN A 124 6.87 2.19 8.35
CA GLN A 124 6.69 0.86 8.93
C GLN A 124 7.92 0.38 9.70
N GLU A 125 9.12 0.73 9.23
CA GLU A 125 10.36 0.45 9.99
C GLU A 125 10.38 1.20 11.32
N LEU A 126 10.06 2.51 11.29
CA LEU A 126 9.96 3.33 12.51
C LEU A 126 8.93 2.74 13.49
N MET A 127 7.75 2.36 13.01
CA MET A 127 6.69 1.83 13.87
C MET A 127 7.09 0.48 14.48
N ALA A 128 7.69 -0.42 13.70
CA ALA A 128 8.15 -1.72 14.18
C ALA A 128 9.22 -1.56 15.27
N LYS A 129 10.19 -0.67 15.03
CA LYS A 129 11.19 -0.31 16.03
C LYS A 129 10.54 0.26 17.30
N GLY A 130 9.59 1.19 17.15
CA GLY A 130 8.85 1.74 18.29
C GLY A 130 8.14 0.67 19.12
N TYR A 131 7.50 -0.32 18.48
CA TYR A 131 6.90 -1.43 19.23
C TYR A 131 7.93 -2.24 20.01
N ARG A 132 9.10 -2.55 19.43
CA ARG A 132 10.18 -3.27 20.13
C ARG A 132 10.81 -2.47 21.27
N ASP A 133 10.94 -1.16 21.10
CA ASP A 133 11.57 -0.29 22.10
C ASP A 133 10.68 -0.08 23.35
N HIS A 134 9.35 -0.24 23.21
CA HIS A 134 8.39 0.10 24.27
C HIS A 134 7.50 -1.07 24.75
N PHE A 135 7.51 -2.20 24.04
CA PHE A 135 6.73 -3.39 24.39
C PHE A 135 7.57 -4.67 24.25
N ASP A 136 7.17 -5.71 24.99
CA ASP A 136 7.88 -6.99 25.04
C ASP A 136 7.57 -7.83 23.78
N ILE A 137 8.27 -7.55 22.69
CA ILE A 137 8.19 -8.32 21.44
C ILE A 137 9.24 -9.44 21.47
N PRO A 138 8.84 -10.72 21.30
CA PRO A 138 9.79 -11.83 21.27
C PRO A 138 10.87 -11.67 20.17
N THR A 139 12.07 -12.16 20.44
CA THR A 139 13.23 -12.04 19.54
C THR A 139 13.12 -12.91 18.29
N ASN A 140 12.30 -13.97 18.33
CA ASN A 140 12.02 -14.86 17.21
C ASN A 140 10.81 -14.41 16.34
N TYR A 141 10.43 -13.14 16.46
CA TYR A 141 9.31 -12.54 15.75
C TYR A 141 9.80 -11.27 15.04
N HIS A 142 9.67 -11.20 13.72
CA HIS A 142 10.23 -10.12 12.88
C HIS A 142 9.24 -9.53 11.89
N HIS A 143 9.29 -8.21 11.69
CA HIS A 143 8.39 -7.53 10.74
C HIS A 143 8.94 -7.54 9.30
N LEU A 144 10.26 -7.51 9.15
CA LEU A 144 10.95 -7.69 7.87
C LEU A 144 11.00 -9.16 7.49
N ASN A 145 11.02 -9.43 6.19
CA ASN A 145 11.13 -10.79 5.67
C ASN A 145 12.55 -11.06 5.18
N ASP A 146 13.28 -11.88 5.95
CA ASP A 146 14.62 -12.40 5.63
C ASP A 146 15.69 -11.31 5.34
N ILE A 147 15.53 -10.12 5.92
CA ILE A 147 16.48 -9.00 5.83
C ILE A 147 16.54 -8.23 7.15
N SER A 148 17.70 -7.68 7.48
CA SER A 148 17.88 -6.77 8.61
C SER A 148 17.41 -5.34 8.29
N SER A 149 17.19 -4.53 9.32
CA SER A 149 16.85 -3.10 9.16
C SER A 149 17.90 -2.32 8.37
N VAL A 150 19.18 -2.64 8.56
CA VAL A 150 20.28 -1.97 7.83
C VAL A 150 20.24 -2.32 6.35
N GLU A 151 20.10 -3.61 6.02
CA GLU A 151 19.97 -4.07 4.63
C GLU A 151 18.70 -3.53 3.97
N TYR A 152 17.60 -3.44 4.71
CA TYR A 152 16.34 -2.87 4.22
C TYR A 152 16.48 -1.41 3.82
N VAL A 153 17.07 -0.57 4.69
CA VAL A 153 17.29 0.86 4.40
C VAL A 153 18.28 1.03 3.26
N GLU A 154 19.40 0.30 3.28
CA GLU A 154 20.41 0.38 2.22
C GLU A 154 19.83 0.01 0.86
N LYS A 155 18.98 -1.02 0.83
CA LYS A 155 18.31 -1.42 -0.39
C LYS A 155 17.34 -0.37 -0.93
N LEU A 156 16.56 0.26 -0.05
CA LEU A 156 15.70 1.37 -0.47
C LEU A 156 16.54 2.54 -0.99
N ARG A 157 17.72 2.79 -0.41
CA ARG A 157 18.67 3.79 -0.93
C ARG A 157 19.19 3.42 -2.31
N GLU A 158 19.64 2.18 -2.53
CA GLU A 158 20.08 1.69 -3.84
C GLU A 158 18.98 1.86 -4.90
N ILE A 159 17.74 1.51 -4.56
CA ILE A 159 16.61 1.61 -5.48
C ILE A 159 16.25 3.06 -5.78
N ILE A 160 16.06 3.88 -4.74
CA ILE A 160 15.50 5.24 -4.86
C ILE A 160 16.58 6.26 -5.26
N VAL A 161 17.76 6.19 -4.66
CA VAL A 161 18.87 7.13 -4.91
C VAL A 161 19.81 6.60 -5.99
N GLY A 162 20.16 5.32 -5.94
CA GLY A 162 21.06 4.68 -6.90
C GLY A 162 22.41 5.36 -6.90
N ASP A 163 22.92 5.65 -8.10
CA ASP A 163 24.22 6.32 -8.31
C ASP A 163 24.11 7.85 -8.41
N CYS A 164 22.92 8.42 -8.14
CA CYS A 164 22.72 9.86 -8.16
C CYS A 164 23.11 10.51 -6.82
N SER A 165 23.52 11.78 -6.85
CA SER A 165 23.56 12.60 -5.64
C SER A 165 22.13 12.74 -5.07
N PRO A 166 21.92 12.62 -3.74
CA PRO A 166 20.59 12.72 -3.14
C PRO A 166 19.83 14.02 -3.48
N GLU A 167 20.55 15.13 -3.68
CA GLU A 167 19.95 16.41 -4.10
C GLU A 167 19.32 16.37 -5.50
N ASN A 168 19.74 15.46 -6.37
CA ASN A 168 19.15 15.27 -7.69
C ASN A 168 17.99 14.26 -7.70
N VAL A 169 17.61 13.75 -6.52
CA VAL A 169 16.52 12.78 -6.35
C VAL A 169 15.44 13.42 -5.50
N ILE A 170 14.20 13.32 -5.97
CA ILE A 170 13.05 13.89 -5.26
C ILE A 170 11.99 12.84 -4.94
N LEU A 171 11.32 13.00 -3.80
CA LEU A 171 10.01 12.44 -3.54
C LEU A 171 8.98 13.48 -3.98
N LEU A 172 8.20 13.14 -5.01
CA LEU A 172 7.23 14.03 -5.64
C LEU A 172 5.82 13.75 -5.12
N GLU A 173 5.12 14.79 -4.68
CA GLU A 173 3.76 14.68 -4.15
C GLU A 173 2.94 15.96 -4.41
N ILE A 174 1.62 15.91 -4.25
CA ILE A 174 0.73 17.07 -4.18
C ILE A 174 0.70 17.58 -2.74
N GLU A 175 1.19 18.80 -2.52
CA GLU A 175 1.19 19.46 -1.21
C GLU A 175 1.64 18.52 -0.08
N PRO A 176 2.88 18.00 -0.12
CA PRO A 176 3.33 16.91 0.76
C PRO A 176 3.12 17.18 2.26
N HIS A 177 3.10 18.45 2.67
CA HIS A 177 2.87 18.88 4.06
C HIS A 177 1.42 18.72 4.54
N LYS A 178 0.46 18.49 3.64
CA LYS A 178 -0.95 18.25 3.97
C LYS A 178 -1.31 16.76 3.95
N GLN A 179 -0.42 15.91 3.46
CA GLN A 179 -0.71 14.50 3.28
C GLN A 179 -0.76 13.75 4.60
N THR A 180 -1.75 12.85 4.73
CA THR A 180 -1.91 12.05 5.95
C THR A 180 -0.69 11.18 6.26
N THR A 181 0.03 10.75 5.22
CA THR A 181 1.24 9.93 5.32
C THR A 181 2.53 10.75 5.35
N GLN A 182 2.48 12.05 5.67
CA GLN A 182 3.65 12.94 5.69
C GLN A 182 4.83 12.36 6.50
N ILE A 183 4.56 11.64 7.60
CA ILE A 183 5.60 11.02 8.42
C ILE A 183 6.53 10.09 7.63
N ASP A 184 6.03 9.40 6.60
CA ASP A 184 6.82 8.52 5.74
C ASP A 184 7.71 9.32 4.79
N PHE A 185 7.28 10.51 4.36
CA PHE A 185 8.09 11.41 3.55
C PHE A 185 9.27 11.96 4.36
N LEU A 186 9.01 12.33 5.62
CA LEU A 186 10.04 12.78 6.55
C LEU A 186 11.05 11.67 6.83
N GLY A 187 10.59 10.44 7.05
CA GLY A 187 11.48 9.29 7.21
C GLY A 187 12.30 8.99 5.96
N THR A 188 11.67 9.03 4.78
CA THR A 188 12.39 8.85 3.50
C THR A 188 13.48 9.90 3.34
N ALA A 189 13.16 11.19 3.55
CA ALA A 189 14.13 12.28 3.43
C ALA A 189 15.26 12.18 4.47
N HIS A 190 14.93 11.79 5.71
CA HIS A 190 15.91 11.61 6.78
C HIS A 190 16.93 10.51 6.45
N HIS A 191 16.46 9.36 5.97
CA HIS A 191 17.33 8.21 5.70
C HIS A 191 18.08 8.31 4.38
N LEU A 192 17.49 8.93 3.35
CA LEU A 192 18.06 8.95 2.00
C LEU A 192 18.71 10.29 1.63
N GLY A 193 18.48 11.36 2.40
CA GLY A 193 18.97 12.71 2.09
C GLY A 193 18.28 13.39 0.90
N ILE A 194 17.20 12.80 0.37
CA ILE A 194 16.46 13.31 -0.79
C ILE A 194 15.52 14.46 -0.42
N LYS A 195 15.07 15.23 -1.43
CA LYS A 195 14.10 16.31 -1.21
C LYS A 195 12.67 15.86 -1.43
N VAL A 196 11.77 16.31 -0.55
CA VAL A 196 10.32 16.18 -0.73
C VAL A 196 9.83 17.44 -1.42
N VAL A 197 9.24 17.32 -2.60
CA VAL A 197 8.92 18.45 -3.48
C VAL A 197 7.46 18.39 -3.89
N CYS A 198 6.76 19.53 -3.84
CA CYS A 198 5.42 19.63 -4.38
C CYS A 198 5.47 19.67 -5.92
N ILE A 199 4.53 19.01 -6.61
CA ILE A 199 4.46 19.09 -8.08
C ILE A 199 4.36 20.51 -8.64
N SER A 200 3.75 21.45 -7.90
CA SER A 200 3.67 22.87 -8.31
C SER A 200 5.00 23.61 -8.22
N GLU A 201 6.00 23.06 -7.52
CA GLU A 201 7.32 23.65 -7.33
C GLU A 201 8.31 23.20 -8.41
N LEU A 202 7.91 22.26 -9.28
CA LEU A 202 8.74 21.80 -10.39
C LEU A 202 8.75 22.81 -11.53
N ILE A 203 9.96 23.08 -12.01
CA ILE A 203 10.26 23.96 -13.14
C ILE A 203 10.70 23.07 -14.30
N THR A 204 10.18 23.35 -15.51
CA THR A 204 10.53 22.59 -16.71
C THR A 204 11.18 23.47 -17.77
N GLU A 205 12.37 23.09 -18.23
CA GLU A 205 13.08 23.76 -19.32
C GLU A 205 13.37 22.72 -20.43
N GLY A 206 12.54 22.73 -21.48
CA GLY A 206 12.53 21.63 -22.45
C GLY A 206 12.15 20.31 -21.77
N LYS A 207 13.01 19.30 -21.89
CA LYS A 207 12.86 17.99 -21.20
C LYS A 207 13.49 17.94 -19.82
N ASN A 208 14.22 18.98 -19.39
CA ASN A 208 14.88 18.98 -18.09
C ASN A 208 13.93 19.51 -17.01
N VAL A 209 13.98 18.87 -15.83
CA VAL A 209 13.14 19.19 -14.67
C VAL A 209 14.04 19.69 -13.55
N PHE A 210 13.59 20.71 -12.84
CA PHE A 210 14.32 21.33 -11.75
C PHE A 210 13.41 21.65 -10.56
N TYR A 211 14.00 21.80 -9.38
CA TYR A 211 13.39 22.49 -8.23
C TYR A 211 14.36 23.57 -7.72
N THR A 212 13.86 24.48 -6.90
CA THR A 212 14.68 25.50 -6.23
C THR A 212 14.98 25.09 -4.80
N ASP A 213 16.25 25.05 -4.42
CA ASP A 213 16.66 24.73 -3.06
C ASP A 213 16.46 25.90 -2.07
N GLN A 214 16.78 25.68 -0.80
CA GLN A 214 16.65 26.71 0.25
C GLN A 214 17.57 27.93 0.06
N LYS A 215 18.59 27.82 -0.80
CA LYS A 215 19.52 28.91 -1.13
C LYS A 215 19.11 29.65 -2.41
N GLY A 216 17.99 29.27 -3.03
CA GLY A 216 17.55 29.83 -4.30
C GLY A 216 18.25 29.23 -5.52
N LEU A 217 19.03 28.16 -5.35
CA LEU A 217 19.73 27.48 -6.44
C LEU A 217 18.78 26.54 -7.17
N LYS A 218 18.82 26.57 -8.50
CA LYS A 218 18.09 25.66 -9.37
C LYS A 218 18.84 24.33 -9.45
N ILE A 219 18.25 23.26 -8.92
CA ILE A 219 18.85 21.92 -8.88
C ILE A 219 18.13 21.03 -9.90
N GLN A 220 18.90 20.34 -10.74
CA GLN A 220 18.35 19.42 -11.73
C GLN A 220 17.83 18.15 -11.04
N VAL A 221 16.61 17.75 -11.39
CA VAL A 221 16.04 16.47 -11.00
C VAL A 221 16.48 15.40 -12.00
N ARG A 222 17.03 14.30 -11.49
CA ARG A 222 17.46 13.14 -12.29
C ARG A 222 16.61 11.91 -12.02
N ARG A 223 16.11 11.74 -10.79
CA ARG A 223 15.21 10.63 -10.43
C ARG A 223 14.00 11.14 -9.65
N ILE A 224 12.83 10.58 -9.93
CA ILE A 224 11.57 10.93 -9.25
C ILE A 224 11.01 9.69 -8.57
N TYR A 225 11.00 9.70 -7.24
CA TYR A 225 10.23 8.79 -6.42
C TYR A 225 8.80 9.30 -6.30
N ASN A 226 7.90 8.74 -7.12
CA ASN A 226 6.55 9.28 -7.27
C ASN A 226 5.61 8.86 -6.14
N ARG A 227 4.96 9.84 -5.51
CA ARG A 227 3.87 9.67 -4.56
C ARG A 227 2.58 10.36 -5.00
N VAL A 228 2.56 11.01 -6.16
CA VAL A 228 1.34 11.64 -6.67
C VAL A 228 0.29 10.60 -7.06
N ILE A 229 -0.92 10.74 -6.51
CA ILE A 229 -2.12 10.00 -6.92
C ILE A 229 -2.88 10.82 -7.97
N PHE A 230 -3.05 10.27 -9.17
CA PHE A 230 -3.64 10.98 -10.31
C PHE A 230 -5.09 11.40 -10.07
N ASP A 231 -5.89 10.57 -9.40
CA ASP A 231 -7.27 10.90 -9.05
C ASP A 231 -7.38 12.10 -8.09
N GLU A 232 -6.35 12.36 -7.31
CA GLU A 232 -6.24 13.59 -6.53
C GLU A 232 -5.78 14.74 -7.42
N LEU A 233 -4.77 14.53 -8.27
CA LEU A 233 -4.26 15.53 -9.21
C LEU A 233 -5.35 16.09 -10.13
N PHE A 234 -6.24 15.24 -10.64
CA PHE A 234 -7.33 15.64 -11.53
C PHE A 234 -8.44 16.43 -10.84
N LYS A 235 -8.45 16.47 -9.51
CA LYS A 235 -9.37 17.33 -8.74
C LYS A 235 -8.75 18.67 -8.38
N ARG A 236 -7.51 18.93 -8.81
CA ARG A 236 -6.70 20.10 -8.47
C ARG A 236 -6.48 21.00 -9.67
N ASP A 237 -7.58 21.50 -10.25
CA ASP A 237 -7.56 22.50 -11.33
C ASP A 237 -7.00 23.85 -10.86
N ASP A 238 -7.01 24.09 -9.54
CA ASP A 238 -6.42 25.25 -8.89
C ASP A 238 -4.88 25.23 -8.90
N LEU A 239 -4.26 24.06 -9.02
CA LEU A 239 -2.83 23.88 -8.84
C LEU A 239 -2.04 24.24 -10.11
N GLN A 240 -1.49 25.46 -10.12
CA GLN A 240 -0.59 25.92 -11.17
C GLN A 240 0.70 25.09 -11.15
N ARG A 241 1.05 24.52 -12.30
CA ARG A 241 2.21 23.62 -12.46
C ARG A 241 2.80 23.73 -13.86
N GLN A 242 4.14 23.72 -13.95
CA GLN A 242 4.85 23.60 -15.24
C GLN A 242 5.04 22.13 -15.64
N PHE A 243 5.27 21.27 -14.63
CA PHE A 243 5.42 19.84 -14.81
C PHE A 243 4.09 19.19 -15.19
N ASP A 244 4.14 18.34 -16.21
CA ASP A 244 2.99 17.66 -16.80
C ASP A 244 3.34 16.20 -17.06
N PHE A 245 2.70 15.28 -16.33
CA PHE A 245 2.95 13.84 -16.43
C PHE A 245 2.77 13.27 -17.85
N THR A 246 2.01 13.93 -18.72
CA THR A 246 1.80 13.47 -20.10
C THR A 246 2.96 13.79 -21.03
N LYS A 247 3.96 14.57 -20.56
CA LYS A 247 5.16 14.94 -21.32
C LYS A 247 6.36 14.07 -20.95
N GLU A 248 7.25 13.88 -21.92
CA GLU A 248 8.51 13.17 -21.72
C GLU A 248 9.58 14.10 -21.13
N TYR A 249 10.25 13.64 -20.07
CA TYR A 249 11.31 14.36 -19.38
C TYR A 249 12.57 13.50 -19.23
N ASN A 250 13.72 14.15 -19.07
CA ASN A 250 15.02 13.51 -18.82
C ASN A 250 15.17 13.10 -17.35
N VAL A 251 14.24 12.28 -16.86
CA VAL A 251 14.20 11.77 -15.48
C VAL A 251 13.99 10.27 -15.50
N GLU A 252 14.56 9.58 -14.51
CA GLU A 252 14.24 8.19 -14.22
C GLU A 252 13.10 8.14 -13.20
N TRP A 253 12.09 7.31 -13.47
CA TRP A 253 11.01 7.07 -12.52
C TRP A 253 11.38 5.94 -11.56
N ILE A 254 11.16 6.16 -10.26
CA ILE A 254 11.27 5.09 -9.26
C ILE A 254 9.85 4.67 -8.88
N GLY A 255 9.38 3.63 -9.56
CA GLY A 255 7.96 3.29 -9.60
C GLY A 255 7.21 4.17 -10.60
N HIS A 256 7.35 3.85 -11.89
CA HIS A 256 6.70 4.59 -12.97
C HIS A 256 5.17 4.71 -12.79
N PRO A 257 4.57 5.90 -12.93
CA PRO A 257 3.17 6.14 -12.57
C PRO A 257 2.14 5.22 -13.25
N ASN A 258 2.38 4.80 -14.50
CA ASN A 258 1.46 3.89 -15.20
C ASN A 258 1.22 2.56 -14.45
N TRP A 259 2.19 2.08 -13.66
CA TRP A 259 2.04 0.83 -12.89
C TRP A 259 0.96 0.91 -11.81
N PHE A 260 0.63 2.11 -11.33
CA PHE A 260 -0.50 2.34 -10.44
C PHE A 260 -1.84 1.93 -11.06
N PHE A 261 -2.01 2.16 -12.37
CA PHE A 261 -3.24 1.81 -13.08
C PHE A 261 -3.24 0.34 -13.52
N ARG A 262 -2.08 -0.16 -13.98
CA ARG A 262 -1.92 -1.57 -14.40
C ARG A 262 -2.15 -2.55 -13.26
N ILE A 263 -1.50 -2.28 -12.13
CA ILE A 263 -1.57 -3.08 -10.92
C ILE A 263 -2.60 -2.44 -10.00
N SER A 264 -3.86 -2.81 -10.22
CA SER A 264 -5.03 -2.23 -9.58
C SER A 264 -6.14 -3.28 -9.46
N LYS A 265 -7.38 -2.83 -9.18
CA LYS A 265 -8.57 -3.68 -9.25
C LYS A 265 -8.71 -4.41 -10.59
N PHE A 266 -8.17 -3.82 -11.67
CA PHE A 266 -8.12 -4.42 -13.00
C PHE A 266 -7.38 -5.76 -13.03
N THR A 267 -6.37 -5.93 -12.17
CA THR A 267 -5.56 -7.15 -12.12
C THR A 267 -6.29 -8.32 -11.47
N MET A 268 -7.25 -8.04 -10.58
CA MET A 268 -7.88 -9.07 -9.73
C MET A 268 -8.54 -10.21 -10.53
N PRO A 269 -9.33 -9.96 -11.61
CA PRO A 269 -9.92 -11.03 -12.41
C PRO A 269 -8.90 -11.90 -13.18
N LEU A 270 -7.65 -11.45 -13.33
CA LEU A 270 -6.59 -12.19 -14.03
C LEU A 270 -5.92 -13.27 -13.15
N ILE A 271 -6.22 -13.28 -11.85
CA ILE A 271 -5.54 -14.11 -10.87
C ILE A 271 -6.48 -15.24 -10.42
N ASN A 272 -6.07 -16.48 -10.70
CA ASN A 272 -6.75 -17.67 -10.21
C ASN A 272 -5.93 -18.30 -9.07
N SER A 273 -6.41 -18.13 -7.85
CA SER A 273 -5.72 -18.58 -6.63
C SER A 273 -6.74 -18.79 -5.52
N THR A 274 -6.49 -19.74 -4.62
CA THR A 274 -7.32 -19.93 -3.42
C THR A 274 -7.27 -18.73 -2.47
N TYR A 275 -6.26 -17.86 -2.61
CA TYR A 275 -6.07 -16.66 -1.82
C TYR A 275 -6.74 -15.43 -2.42
N VAL A 276 -7.40 -15.57 -3.57
CA VAL A 276 -8.07 -14.49 -4.28
C VAL A 276 -9.55 -14.82 -4.39
N PRO A 277 -10.44 -14.02 -3.80
CA PRO A 277 -11.87 -14.23 -3.96
C PRO A 277 -12.25 -14.19 -5.45
N PRO A 278 -13.22 -15.03 -5.88
CA PRO A 278 -13.75 -14.98 -7.23
C PRO A 278 -14.05 -13.54 -7.66
N CYS A 279 -13.50 -13.13 -8.80
CA CYS A 279 -13.52 -11.77 -9.28
C CYS A 279 -13.70 -11.79 -10.79
N HIS A 280 -14.70 -11.08 -11.30
CA HIS A 280 -15.07 -11.10 -12.70
C HIS A 280 -15.23 -9.69 -13.23
N PHE A 281 -14.80 -9.46 -14.48
CA PHE A 281 -15.22 -8.26 -15.19
C PHE A 281 -16.73 -8.32 -15.45
N LEU A 282 -17.45 -7.24 -15.15
CA LEU A 282 -18.91 -7.24 -15.24
C LEU A 282 -19.40 -7.45 -16.69
N HIS A 283 -18.67 -6.91 -17.67
CA HIS A 283 -18.99 -7.11 -19.10
C HIS A 283 -18.79 -8.56 -19.59
N GLN A 284 -18.04 -9.40 -18.86
CA GLN A 284 -17.78 -10.80 -19.23
C GLN A 284 -18.79 -11.78 -18.62
N LEU A 285 -19.67 -11.32 -17.73
CA LEU A 285 -20.69 -12.15 -17.10
C LEU A 285 -21.92 -12.27 -18.01
N GLU A 286 -22.13 -13.46 -18.61
CA GLU A 286 -23.37 -13.80 -19.30
C GLU A 286 -24.54 -14.01 -18.32
N LYS A 287 -24.24 -14.54 -17.14
CA LYS A 287 -25.19 -14.76 -16.03
C LYS A 287 -24.54 -14.32 -14.73
N TYR A 288 -25.34 -13.72 -13.86
CA TYR A 288 -24.90 -13.33 -12.52
C TYR A 288 -24.88 -14.54 -11.57
N PRO A 289 -24.01 -14.53 -10.55
CA PRO A 289 -24.10 -15.46 -9.43
C PRO A 289 -25.50 -15.42 -8.80
N GLU A 290 -25.99 -16.56 -8.30
CA GLU A 290 -27.31 -16.63 -7.65
C GLU A 290 -27.29 -15.99 -6.25
N ASP A 291 -26.12 -15.99 -5.59
CA ASP A 291 -25.88 -15.52 -4.22
C ASP A 291 -25.26 -14.09 -4.20
N LEU A 292 -25.88 -13.14 -4.90
CA LEU A 292 -25.36 -11.77 -5.04
C LEU A 292 -25.12 -11.04 -3.70
N GLU A 293 -25.79 -11.45 -2.62
CA GLU A 293 -25.53 -10.95 -1.27
C GLU A 293 -24.09 -11.20 -0.80
N ASN A 294 -23.37 -12.15 -1.41
CA ASN A 294 -21.98 -12.46 -1.14
C ASN A 294 -21.01 -11.69 -2.05
N TYR A 295 -21.47 -10.76 -2.89
CA TYR A 295 -20.62 -10.04 -3.83
C TYR A 295 -20.63 -8.53 -3.58
N VAL A 296 -19.56 -7.87 -4.03
CA VAL A 296 -19.43 -6.42 -4.09
C VAL A 296 -19.13 -5.99 -5.52
N LEU A 297 -19.77 -4.91 -5.95
CA LEU A 297 -19.50 -4.27 -7.23
C LEU A 297 -18.50 -3.14 -7.01
N LYS A 298 -17.39 -3.14 -7.75
CA LYS A 298 -16.32 -2.15 -7.63
C LYS A 298 -16.04 -1.49 -8.98
N PRO A 299 -15.97 -0.16 -9.08
CA PRO A 299 -15.43 0.52 -10.24
C PRO A 299 -13.93 0.24 -10.36
N LEU A 300 -13.42 0.10 -11.58
CA LEU A 300 -12.00 -0.15 -11.84
C LEU A 300 -11.13 1.07 -11.51
N PHE A 301 -11.61 2.27 -11.86
CA PHE A 301 -10.87 3.53 -11.74
C PHE A 301 -11.26 4.37 -10.52
N SER A 302 -11.71 3.72 -9.44
CA SER A 302 -11.99 4.41 -8.17
C SER A 302 -11.04 3.98 -7.05
N PHE A 303 -10.67 4.95 -6.22
CA PHE A 303 -9.76 4.76 -5.09
C PHE A 303 -10.45 5.02 -3.74
N ALA A 304 -9.82 4.53 -2.66
CA ALA A 304 -10.28 4.69 -1.28
C ALA A 304 -11.74 4.22 -1.02
N GLY A 305 -12.22 3.24 -1.78
CA GLY A 305 -13.56 2.66 -1.62
C GLY A 305 -14.71 3.51 -2.20
N SER A 306 -14.41 4.59 -2.92
CA SER A 306 -15.44 5.39 -3.59
C SER A 306 -16.17 4.56 -4.65
N GLY A 307 -17.51 4.60 -4.65
CA GLY A 307 -18.34 3.89 -5.64
C GLY A 307 -18.46 2.37 -5.43
N VAL A 308 -17.94 1.81 -4.33
CA VAL A 308 -18.12 0.38 -4.02
C VAL A 308 -19.53 0.13 -3.49
N LEU A 309 -20.26 -0.78 -4.14
CA LEU A 309 -21.56 -1.24 -3.70
C LEU A 309 -21.44 -2.61 -3.02
N ILE A 310 -21.72 -2.66 -1.72
CA ILE A 310 -21.46 -3.84 -0.89
C ILE A 310 -22.60 -4.87 -0.98
N ASN A 311 -23.85 -4.44 -1.01
CA ASN A 311 -25.00 -5.36 -1.07
C ASN A 311 -25.62 -5.22 -2.45
N VAL A 312 -24.94 -5.80 -3.44
CA VAL A 312 -25.34 -5.69 -4.84
C VAL A 312 -26.57 -6.54 -5.12
N THR A 313 -27.51 -5.97 -5.86
CA THR A 313 -28.67 -6.69 -6.39
C THR A 313 -28.56 -6.83 -7.90
N LYS A 314 -29.40 -7.70 -8.49
CA LYS A 314 -29.48 -7.82 -9.95
C LYS A 314 -29.84 -6.47 -10.62
N GLN A 315 -30.74 -5.70 -10.00
CA GLN A 315 -31.14 -4.39 -10.52
C GLN A 315 -29.97 -3.41 -10.57
N ASP A 316 -29.11 -3.42 -9.55
CA ASP A 316 -27.90 -2.59 -9.53
C ASP A 316 -26.96 -2.95 -10.68
N LEU A 317 -26.75 -4.24 -10.94
CA LEU A 317 -25.89 -4.72 -12.03
C LEU A 317 -26.45 -4.37 -13.42
N ASP A 318 -27.77 -4.48 -13.60
CA ASP A 318 -28.45 -4.17 -14.86
C ASP A 318 -28.47 -2.65 -15.12
N ALA A 319 -28.42 -1.82 -14.09
CA ALA A 319 -28.36 -0.36 -14.21
C ALA A 319 -26.98 0.18 -14.65
N VAL A 320 -25.90 -0.61 -14.51
CA VAL A 320 -24.55 -0.20 -14.91
C VAL A 320 -24.46 -0.07 -16.43
N GLN A 321 -24.33 1.17 -16.91
CA GLN A 321 -24.18 1.45 -18.34
C GLN A 321 -22.80 1.06 -18.87
N ASP A 322 -21.75 1.40 -18.11
CA ASP A 322 -20.35 1.22 -18.52
C ASP A 322 -19.75 -0.03 -17.88
N ARG A 323 -20.25 -1.21 -18.28
CA ARG A 323 -19.92 -2.50 -17.65
C ARG A 323 -18.44 -2.89 -17.80
N GLU A 324 -17.74 -2.31 -18.76
CA GLU A 324 -16.31 -2.57 -18.99
C GLU A 324 -15.45 -2.03 -17.84
N ASN A 325 -15.95 -1.00 -17.14
CA ASN A 325 -15.24 -0.31 -16.06
C ASN A 325 -15.60 -0.80 -14.65
N TYR A 326 -16.16 -2.00 -14.53
CA TYR A 326 -16.56 -2.60 -13.25
C TYR A 326 -16.12 -4.06 -13.11
N ILE A 327 -15.84 -4.44 -11.87
CA ILE A 327 -15.66 -5.83 -11.45
C ILE A 327 -16.71 -6.22 -10.41
N LEU A 328 -17.16 -7.47 -10.49
CA LEU A 328 -17.96 -8.13 -9.46
C LEU A 328 -17.04 -9.09 -8.70
N GLN A 329 -16.86 -8.86 -7.40
CA GLN A 329 -15.94 -9.63 -6.57
C GLN A 329 -16.67 -10.22 -5.37
N LYS A 330 -16.40 -11.49 -5.05
CA LYS A 330 -16.91 -12.13 -3.84
C LYS A 330 -16.35 -11.45 -2.59
N LYS A 331 -17.21 -11.21 -1.59
CA LYS A 331 -16.88 -10.60 -0.31
C LYS A 331 -15.85 -11.42 0.44
N VAL A 332 -14.96 -10.72 1.11
CA VAL A 332 -14.00 -11.28 2.07
C VAL A 332 -14.61 -11.22 3.47
N ALA A 333 -14.77 -12.37 4.12
CA ALA A 333 -15.32 -12.47 5.47
C ALA A 333 -14.19 -12.42 6.53
N TYR A 334 -13.77 -11.21 6.89
CA TYR A 334 -12.70 -10.99 7.87
C TYR A 334 -13.06 -11.61 9.22
N ALA A 335 -12.15 -12.43 9.72
CA ALA A 335 -12.28 -13.08 11.01
C ALA A 335 -11.79 -12.15 12.14
N PRO A 336 -12.52 -12.03 13.27
CA PRO A 336 -12.13 -11.20 14.39
C PRO A 336 -11.05 -11.90 15.24
N VAL A 337 -9.83 -11.99 14.69
CA VAL A 337 -8.76 -12.88 15.18
C VAL A 337 -7.81 -12.24 16.18
N ILE A 338 -7.99 -10.95 16.47
CA ILE A 338 -7.17 -10.20 17.42
C ILE A 338 -8.01 -9.94 18.68
N ASN A 339 -7.80 -10.73 19.72
CA ASN A 339 -8.45 -10.49 21.01
C ASN A 339 -7.82 -9.27 21.68
N THR A 340 -8.56 -8.16 21.76
CA THR A 340 -8.14 -6.94 22.47
C THR A 340 -8.93 -6.81 23.78
N PRO A 341 -8.46 -6.00 24.75
CA PRO A 341 -9.16 -5.77 26.02
C PRO A 341 -10.60 -5.26 25.88
N THR A 342 -10.95 -4.64 24.75
CA THR A 342 -12.25 -4.02 24.49
C THR A 342 -12.99 -4.68 23.34
N GLY A 343 -12.82 -6.00 23.21
CA GLY A 343 -13.47 -6.84 22.22
C GLY A 343 -12.58 -7.19 21.04
N PRO A 344 -12.93 -8.24 20.28
CA PRO A 344 -12.07 -8.75 19.23
C PRO A 344 -12.06 -7.80 18.02
N ALA A 345 -10.90 -7.71 17.37
CA ALA A 345 -10.67 -6.91 16.18
C ALA A 345 -10.28 -7.78 14.98
N LYS A 346 -10.53 -7.26 13.79
CA LYS A 346 -10.14 -7.81 12.49
C LYS A 346 -8.87 -7.11 12.03
N CYS A 347 -8.10 -7.76 11.17
CA CYS A 347 -6.98 -7.11 10.50
C CYS A 347 -6.93 -7.38 9.02
N GLU A 348 -6.28 -6.45 8.36
CA GLU A 348 -5.76 -6.58 7.01
C GLU A 348 -4.25 -6.43 7.05
N ILE A 349 -3.56 -7.26 6.29
CA ILE A 349 -2.10 -7.28 6.18
C ILE A 349 -1.73 -6.89 4.75
N ARG A 350 -1.13 -5.71 4.60
CA ARG A 350 -0.47 -5.26 3.37
C ARG A 350 0.94 -5.81 3.33
N MET A 351 1.22 -6.68 2.38
CA MET A 351 2.56 -7.16 2.09
C MET A 351 3.26 -6.13 1.23
N LEU A 352 4.38 -5.58 1.70
CA LEU A 352 5.19 -4.60 0.97
C LEU A 352 6.29 -5.34 0.22
N MET A 353 6.35 -5.14 -1.09
CA MET A 353 7.22 -5.90 -1.97
C MET A 353 8.04 -4.97 -2.86
N ILE A 354 9.17 -5.50 -3.30
CA ILE A 354 10.08 -4.82 -4.22
C ILE A 354 10.42 -5.78 -5.35
N TRP A 355 10.38 -5.28 -6.59
CA TRP A 355 10.92 -5.95 -7.76
C TRP A 355 12.13 -5.16 -8.24
N GLU A 356 13.31 -5.64 -7.86
CA GLU A 356 14.59 -5.03 -8.22
C GLU A 356 14.89 -5.20 -9.70
N LYS A 357 15.58 -4.21 -10.29
CA LYS A 357 16.01 -4.28 -11.67
C LYS A 357 16.94 -5.48 -11.87
N GLY A 358 16.66 -6.30 -12.88
CA GLY A 358 17.42 -7.52 -13.18
C GLY A 358 16.97 -8.75 -12.40
N GLU A 359 16.09 -8.62 -11.41
CA GLU A 359 15.50 -9.76 -10.73
C GLU A 359 14.31 -10.33 -11.51
N LYS A 360 14.08 -11.64 -11.37
CA LYS A 360 13.00 -12.33 -12.10
C LYS A 360 11.61 -12.12 -11.50
N LYS A 361 11.53 -11.72 -10.23
CA LYS A 361 10.28 -11.58 -9.50
C LYS A 361 10.37 -10.58 -8.36
N ALA A 362 9.23 -10.03 -7.97
CA ALA A 362 9.10 -9.26 -6.75
C ALA A 362 9.28 -10.13 -5.50
N ARG A 363 9.77 -9.55 -4.41
CA ARG A 363 9.87 -10.22 -3.10
C ARG A 363 9.30 -9.36 -2.00
N VAL A 364 8.70 -10.03 -1.01
CA VAL A 364 8.24 -9.40 0.22
C VAL A 364 9.45 -8.92 1.02
N VAL A 365 9.40 -7.67 1.47
CA VAL A 365 10.45 -7.06 2.29
C VAL A 365 9.93 -6.59 3.65
N ASN A 366 8.68 -6.15 3.73
CA ASN A 366 8.08 -5.59 4.94
C ASN A 366 6.56 -5.80 4.92
N ASN A 367 5.87 -5.39 5.97
CA ASN A 367 4.41 -5.44 6.03
C ASN A 367 3.82 -4.23 6.76
N LEU A 368 2.55 -3.98 6.46
CA LEU A 368 1.70 -3.04 7.15
C LEU A 368 0.41 -3.70 7.58
N VAL A 369 -0.08 -3.36 8.76
CA VAL A 369 -1.32 -3.91 9.29
C VAL A 369 -2.31 -2.79 9.54
N ARG A 370 -3.56 -3.01 9.12
CA ARG A 370 -4.70 -2.16 9.46
C ARG A 370 -5.61 -2.96 10.37
N ILE A 371 -5.78 -2.50 11.61
CA ILE A 371 -6.68 -3.12 12.59
C ILE A 371 -8.01 -2.35 12.60
N SER A 372 -9.12 -3.09 12.54
CA SER A 372 -10.48 -2.52 12.52
C SER A 372 -11.42 -3.35 13.38
N LYS A 373 -12.35 -2.67 14.05
CA LYS A 373 -13.52 -3.29 14.70
C LYS A 373 -14.81 -3.00 13.91
N GLY A 374 -14.71 -2.36 12.74
CA GLY A 374 -15.84 -2.07 11.85
C GLY A 374 -16.10 -3.19 10.84
N GLU A 375 -17.20 -3.07 10.09
CA GLU A 375 -17.47 -3.94 8.94
C GLU A 375 -16.48 -3.67 7.79
N MET A 376 -16.08 -2.40 7.61
CA MET A 376 -15.04 -2.00 6.66
C MET A 376 -13.71 -1.71 7.38
N VAL A 377 -12.61 -2.03 6.69
CA VAL A 377 -11.25 -1.63 7.11
C VAL A 377 -10.95 -0.26 6.49
N GLY A 378 -10.85 0.77 7.32
CA GLY A 378 -10.57 2.14 6.87
C GLY A 378 -10.59 3.16 8.02
N VAL A 379 -9.87 4.28 7.85
CA VAL A 379 -9.67 5.30 8.90
C VAL A 379 -11.00 5.94 9.33
N ARG A 380 -11.96 6.12 8.41
CA ARG A 380 -13.24 6.78 8.69
C ARG A 380 -14.17 6.01 9.64
N TYR A 381 -14.11 4.67 9.64
CA TYR A 381 -15.06 3.81 10.38
C TYR A 381 -14.60 3.46 11.81
N ASN A 382 -13.43 3.94 12.21
CA ASN A 382 -12.76 3.57 13.46
C ASN A 382 -12.44 4.76 14.37
N LYS A 383 -12.94 5.97 14.05
CA LYS A 383 -12.52 7.23 14.69
C LYS A 383 -12.71 7.24 16.22
N ASP A 384 -13.75 6.56 16.71
CA ASP A 384 -14.10 6.53 18.14
C ASP A 384 -13.83 5.17 18.80
N LYS A 385 -13.03 4.32 18.16
CA LYS A 385 -12.67 2.98 18.67
C LYS A 385 -11.21 2.93 19.10
N ASP A 386 -10.94 2.07 20.08
CA ASP A 386 -9.62 1.73 20.59
C ASP A 386 -9.14 0.39 19.99
N TRP A 387 -7.84 0.12 20.10
CA TRP A 387 -7.18 -1.07 19.53
C TRP A 387 -7.42 -1.23 18.02
N VAL A 388 -7.37 -0.12 17.30
CA VAL A 388 -7.60 0.00 15.85
C VAL A 388 -6.60 0.99 15.25
N GLY A 389 -6.46 0.98 13.93
CA GLY A 389 -5.59 1.90 13.20
C GLY A 389 -4.39 1.20 12.55
N ALA A 390 -3.37 1.99 12.24
CA ALA A 390 -2.13 1.51 11.61
C ALA A 390 -1.28 0.72 12.61
N SER A 391 -0.70 -0.38 12.16
CA SER A 391 0.05 -1.33 12.98
C SER A 391 1.09 -2.07 12.13
N VAL A 392 1.84 -2.96 12.77
CA VAL A 392 2.85 -3.85 12.16
C VAL A 392 2.55 -5.29 12.55
N GLY A 393 2.78 -6.21 11.62
CA GLY A 393 2.82 -7.64 11.88
C GLY A 393 4.24 -8.11 12.14
N PHE A 394 4.43 -8.87 13.22
CA PHE A 394 5.66 -9.61 13.45
C PHE A 394 5.43 -11.08 13.10
N PHE A 395 6.18 -11.56 12.11
CA PHE A 395 6.20 -12.94 11.66
C PHE A 395 7.07 -13.81 12.56
N GLU A 396 6.53 -14.94 12.98
CA GLU A 396 7.31 -16.01 13.61
C GLU A 396 8.35 -16.59 12.63
N ASP A 397 9.54 -16.91 13.14
CA ASP A 397 10.64 -17.56 12.41
C ASP A 397 10.30 -18.96 11.85
#